data_AF-A0A2D6KU64-F1
#
_entry.id   AF-A0A2D6KU64-F1
#
_cell.length_a   1.000
_cell.length_b   1.000
_cell.length_c   1.000
_cell.angle_alpha   90.00
_cell.angle_beta   90.00
_cell.angle_gamma   90.00
#
_symmetry.space_group_name_H-M   'P 1'
#
loop_
_entity.id
_entity.type
_entity.pdbx_description
1 polymer ?
#
loop_
_entity_poly.entity_id
_entity_poly.type
_entity_poly.pdbx_seq_one_letter_code
_entity_poly.pdbx_strand_id
1 'polypeptide(L)' 'MAKKSTGNGLSKLVSFVAWLTGVIVALAVGFALIDGGLSVPYLGMVNAIAGYVVVIATILGVILGIVDSLK' A
#
# COMPACT_ATOMS: atom_id res chain seq x y z
N MET A 1 -33.25 -6.91 6.31
CA MET A 1 -32.80 -5.58 5.83
C MET A 1 -31.87 -5.81 4.64
N ALA A 2 -32.41 -5.80 3.43
CA ALA A 2 -31.67 -6.12 2.21
C ALA A 2 -31.18 -4.82 1.55
N LYS A 3 -29.89 -4.49 1.70
CA LYS A 3 -29.25 -3.52 0.79
C LYS A 3 -28.76 -4.27 -0.45
N LYS A 4 -29.67 -4.25 -1.41
CA LYS A 4 -29.61 -4.69 -2.80
C LYS A 4 -28.22 -4.66 -3.44
N SER A 5 -27.79 -5.84 -3.88
CA SER A 5 -26.71 -6.13 -4.81
C SER A 5 -26.94 -5.44 -6.17
N THR A 6 -26.33 -4.27 -6.41
CA THR A 6 -26.32 -3.58 -7.74
C THR A 6 -25.00 -2.80 -8.00
N GLY A 7 -23.91 -3.10 -7.28
CA GLY A 7 -22.67 -2.30 -7.33
C GLY A 7 -21.43 -2.96 -7.97
N ASN A 8 -21.54 -4.09 -8.66
CA ASN A 8 -20.36 -4.94 -8.96
C ASN A 8 -19.23 -4.25 -9.76
N GLY A 9 -19.54 -3.35 -10.69
CA GLY A 9 -18.50 -2.64 -11.48
C GLY A 9 -17.85 -1.49 -10.70
N LEU A 10 -18.69 -0.62 -10.11
CA LEU A 10 -18.21 0.56 -9.39
C LEU A 10 -17.49 0.19 -8.09
N SER A 11 -17.98 -0.80 -7.33
CA SER A 11 -17.27 -1.26 -6.12
C SER A 11 -15.91 -1.89 -6.44
N LYS A 12 -15.79 -2.64 -7.55
CA LYS A 12 -14.49 -3.18 -7.99
C LYS A 12 -13.53 -2.07 -8.41
N LEU A 13 -14.02 -1.09 -9.18
CA LEU A 13 -13.20 0.06 -9.59
C LEU A 13 -12.70 0.87 -8.38
N VAL A 14 -13.58 1.18 -7.43
CA VAL A 14 -13.21 1.91 -6.21
C VAL A 14 -12.21 1.10 -5.37
N SER A 15 -12.40 -0.22 -5.25
CA SER A 15 -11.48 -1.09 -4.52
C SER A 15 -10.10 -1.13 -5.19
N PHE A 16 -10.04 -1.20 -6.53
CA PHE A 16 -8.79 -1.17 -7.29
C PHE A 16 -8.07 0.17 -7.12
N VAL A 17 -8.78 1.29 -7.26
CA VAL A 17 -8.21 2.63 -7.09
C VAL A 17 -7.69 2.83 -5.67
N ALA A 18 -8.44 2.37 -4.65
CA ALA A 18 -8.01 2.43 -3.26
C ALA A 18 -6.76 1.58 -3.00
N TRP A 19 -6.71 0.36 -3.54
CA TRP A 19 -5.53 -0.51 -3.48
C TRP A 19 -4.32 0.13 -4.15
N LEU A 20 -4.47 0.62 -5.38
CA LEU A 20 -3.38 1.26 -6.14
C LEU A 20 -2.87 2.51 -5.41
N THR A 21 -3.77 3.33 -4.88
CA THR A 21 -3.40 4.50 -4.08
C THR A 21 -2.61 4.08 -2.84
N GLY A 22 -3.07 3.03 -2.13
CA GLY A 22 -2.36 2.48 -0.98
C GLY A 22 -0.94 2.02 -1.31
N VAL A 23 -0.76 1.34 -2.44
CA VAL A 23 0.56 0.89 -2.93
C VAL A 23 1.49 2.07 -3.20
N ILE A 24 1.00 3.09 -3.92
CA ILE A 24 1.79 4.27 -4.27
C ILE A 24 2.20 5.04 -3.01
N VAL A 25 1.27 5.24 -2.07
CA VAL A 25 1.55 5.92 -0.80
C VAL A 25 2.54 5.13 0.05
N ALA A 26 2.40 3.80 0.14
CA ALA A 26 3.32 2.96 0.90
C ALA A 26 4.75 2.99 0.33
N LEU A 27 4.90 2.94 -1.00
CA LEU A 27 6.20 3.10 -1.65
C LEU A 27 6.78 4.51 -1.41
N ALA A 28 5.98 5.56 -1.56
CA ALA A 28 6.42 6.93 -1.33
C ALA A 28 6.93 7.12 0.10
N VAL A 29 6.22 6.60 1.10
CA VAL A 29 6.64 6.64 2.51
C VAL A 29 7.90 5.79 2.72
N GLY A 30 7.97 4.58 2.17
CA GLY A 30 9.14 3.71 2.27
C GLY A 30 10.41 4.36 1.73
N PHE A 31 10.35 4.97 0.54
CA PHE A 31 11.47 5.71 -0.04
C PHE A 31 11.80 6.98 0.75
N ALA A 32 10.79 7.72 1.22
CA ALA A 32 11.02 8.91 2.05
C ALA A 32 11.70 8.59 3.39
N LEU A 33 11.46 7.40 3.95
CA LEU A 33 12.14 6.91 5.15
C LEU A 33 13.60 6.50 4.88
N ILE A 34 13.90 5.97 3.68
CA ILE A 34 15.26 5.57 3.26
C ILE A 34 16.13 6.79 2.96
N ASP A 35 15.65 7.74 2.15
CA ASP A 35 16.40 8.94 1.74
C ASP A 35 16.46 10.03 2.84
N GLY A 36 15.81 9.79 3.98
CA GLY A 36 15.80 10.75 5.10
C GLY A 36 14.90 11.97 4.88
N GLY A 37 14.15 12.01 3.78
CA GLY A 37 13.12 13.04 3.51
C GLY A 37 11.99 13.05 4.54
N LEU A 38 11.79 11.92 5.25
CA LEU A 38 10.89 11.80 6.38
C LEU A 38 11.62 11.18 7.57
N SER A 39 12.10 12.01 8.50
CA SER A 39 12.66 11.54 9.77
C SER A 39 11.55 11.38 10.80
N VAL A 40 11.19 10.13 11.12
CA VAL A 40 10.24 9.88 12.20
C VAL A 40 10.95 10.14 13.53
N PRO A 41 10.48 11.12 14.35
CA PRO A 41 11.04 11.32 15.67
C PRO A 41 10.92 10.00 16.44
N TYR A 42 11.93 9.66 17.25
CA TYR A 42 12.09 8.39 17.99
C TYR A 42 12.68 7.19 17.25
N LEU A 43 12.78 7.16 15.91
CA LEU A 43 13.38 6.01 15.19
C LEU A 43 14.88 6.16 14.86
N GLY A 44 15.42 7.38 14.83
CA GLY A 44 16.86 7.62 14.61
C GLY A 44 17.42 6.88 13.39
N MET A 45 18.53 6.15 13.54
CA MET A 45 19.19 5.40 12.47
C MET A 45 18.37 4.20 11.94
N VAL A 46 17.36 3.74 12.70
CA VAL A 46 16.49 2.61 12.34
C VAL A 46 15.42 3.02 11.32
N ASN A 47 15.27 4.32 11.07
CA ASN A 47 14.29 4.87 10.14
C ASN A 47 14.50 4.35 8.69
N ALA A 48 15.75 4.25 8.25
CA ALA A 48 16.07 3.68 6.93
C ALA A 48 15.71 2.18 6.85
N ILE A 49 15.96 1.42 7.94
CA ILE A 49 15.62 0.00 8.02
C ILE A 49 14.10 -0.20 7.93
N ALA A 50 13.33 0.64 8.63
CA ALA A 50 11.87 0.63 8.55
C ALA A 50 11.38 0.91 7.11
N GLY A 51 12.02 1.86 6.42
CA GLY A 51 11.73 2.14 5.01
C GLY A 51 11.94 0.92 4.10
N TYR A 52 13.07 0.20 4.24
CA TYR A 52 13.31 -1.03 3.49
C TYR A 52 12.27 -2.11 3.77
N VAL A 53 11.86 -2.29 5.03
CA VAL A 53 10.80 -3.25 5.39
C VAL A 53 9.48 -2.90 4.71
N VAL A 54 9.10 -1.61 4.72
CA VAL A 54 7.87 -1.14 4.06
C VAL A 54 7.92 -1.39 2.56
N VAL A 55 9.04 -1.10 1.90
CA VAL A 55 9.19 -1.33 0.45
C VAL A 55 9.04 -2.82 0.13
N ILE A 56 9.72 -3.70 0.85
CA ILE A 56 9.63 -5.16 0.64
C ILE A 56 8.20 -5.66 0.89
N ALA A 57 7.59 -5.25 2.00
CA ALA A 57 6.21 -5.62 2.32
C ALA A 57 5.22 -5.12 1.26
N THR A 58 5.44 -3.92 0.72
CA THR A 58 4.60 -3.36 -0.34
C THR A 58 4.76 -4.14 -1.64
N ILE A 59 5.98 -4.51 -2.03
CA ILE A 59 6.22 -5.36 -3.22
C ILE A 59 5.51 -6.71 -3.07
N LEU A 60 5.63 -7.36 -1.91
CA LEU A 60 4.93 -8.61 -1.63
C LEU A 60 3.41 -8.42 -1.67
N GLY A 61 2.89 -7.36 -1.05
CA GLY A 61 1.48 -7.02 -1.08
C GLY A 61 0.94 -6.74 -2.49
N VAL A 62 1.75 -6.12 -3.35
CA VAL A 62 1.41 -5.89 -4.76
C VAL A 62 1.31 -7.22 -5.51
N ILE A 63 2.32 -8.08 -5.37
CA ILE A 63 2.35 -9.40 -6.02
C ILE A 63 1.13 -10.23 -5.59
N LEU A 64 0.88 -10.31 -4.27
CA LEU A 64 -0.25 -11.05 -3.73
C LEU A 64 -1.60 -10.45 -4.17
N GLY A 65 -1.72 -9.12 -4.18
CA GLY A 65 -2.93 -8.43 -4.62
C GLY A 65 -3.24 -8.64 -6.10
N ILE A 66 -2.20 -8.69 -6.96
CA ILE A 66 -2.35 -9.03 -8.38
C ILE A 66 -2.79 -10.50 -8.53
N VAL A 67 -2.16 -11.43 -7.81
CA VAL A 67 -2.50 -12.86 -7.87
C VAL A 67 -3.95 -13.10 -7.41
N ASP A 68 -4.39 -12.42 -6.35
CA ASP A 68 -5.78 -12.51 -5.85
C ASP A 68 -6.77 -11.87 -6.83
N SER A 69 -6.40 -10.75 -7.45
CA SER A 69 -7.24 -10.07 -8.45
C SER A 69 -7.39 -10.84 -9.76
N LEU A 70 -6.45 -11.74 -10.08
CA LEU A 70 -6.48 -12.60 -11.28
C LEU A 70 -7.22 -13.93 -11.08
N LYS A 71 -7.52 -14.31 -9.83
CA LYS A 71 -8.29 -15.51 -9.48
C LYS A 71 -9.80 -15.23 -9.50
#